data_AF-Q3HRY9-F1
#
_entry.id   AF-Q3HRY9-F1
#
_cell.length_a   1.000
_cell.length_b   1.000
_cell.length_c   1.000
_cell.angle_alpha   90.00
_cell.angle_beta   90.00
_cell.angle_gamma   90.00
#
_symmetry.space_group_name_H-M   'P 1'
#
loop_
_entity.id
_entity.type
_entity.pdbx_description
1 polymer ?
#
loop_
_entity_poly.entity_id
_entity_poly.type
_entity_poly.pdbx_seq_one_letter_code
_entity_poly.pdbx_strand_id
1 'polypeptide(L)' 'MPSSLLNKSVMKKEFRRMAKAVTNQVGDNYYRPDLKKAALARLSVVNRSLKVTKSGAKKRNRQA' A
#
# COMPACT_ATOMS: atom_id res chain seq x y z
N MET A 1 1.19 19.07 -19.79
CA MET A 1 1.34 19.62 -18.42
C MET A 1 1.65 18.49 -17.47
N PRO A 2 2.61 18.62 -16.55
CA PRO A 2 3.08 17.52 -15.68
C PRO A 2 1.98 16.89 -14.81
N SER A 3 0.82 17.53 -14.66
CA SER A 3 -0.36 17.03 -13.96
C SER A 3 -1.12 15.88 -14.66
N SER A 4 -0.91 15.65 -15.96
CA SER A 4 -1.63 14.61 -16.72
C SER A 4 -0.93 13.24 -16.75
N LEU A 5 0.29 13.14 -16.21
CA LEU A 5 1.10 11.92 -16.24
C LEU A 5 0.84 10.96 -15.07
N LEU A 6 0.12 11.40 -14.02
CA LEU A 6 -0.17 10.58 -12.85
C LEU A 6 -1.58 9.98 -12.91
N ASN A 7 -1.66 8.76 -13.44
CA ASN A 7 -2.89 7.96 -13.35
C ASN A 7 -3.02 7.37 -11.94
N LYS A 8 -3.99 7.85 -11.15
CA LYS A 8 -4.30 7.36 -9.80
C LYS A 8 -5.47 6.37 -9.88
N SER A 9 -5.19 5.09 -9.66
CA SER A 9 -6.24 4.06 -9.53
C SER A 9 -6.49 3.74 -8.06
N VAL A 10 -7.76 3.83 -7.63
CA VAL A 10 -8.17 3.43 -6.28
C VAL A 10 -8.45 1.92 -6.28
N MET A 11 -7.62 1.15 -5.57
CA MET A 11 -7.88 -0.29 -5.40
C MET A 11 -8.52 -0.59 -4.03
N LYS A 12 -9.68 -1.26 -4.07
CA LYS A 12 -10.42 -1.76 -2.89
C LYS A 12 -10.44 -3.28 -2.86
N LYS A 13 -9.27 -3.92 -2.91
CA LYS A 13 -9.13 -5.39 -2.93
C LYS A 13 -8.38 -5.88 -1.70
N GLU A 14 -8.42 -7.20 -1.47
CA GLU A 14 -7.63 -7.86 -0.44
C GLU A 14 -6.13 -7.66 -0.66
N PHE A 15 -5.36 -7.56 0.44
CA PHE A 15 -3.94 -7.24 0.42
C PHE A 15 -3.12 -8.10 -0.55
N ARG A 16 -3.43 -9.39 -0.68
CA ARG A 16 -2.73 -10.29 -1.61
C ARG A 16 -2.93 -9.88 -3.08
N ARG A 17 -4.14 -9.46 -3.45
CA ARG A 17 -4.46 -8.97 -4.80
C ARG A 17 -3.83 -7.59 -5.04
N MET A 18 -3.80 -6.74 -4.01
CA MET A 18 -3.12 -5.44 -4.04
C MET A 18 -1.61 -5.58 -4.30
N ALA A 19 -0.94 -6.47 -3.56
CA ALA A 19 0.50 -6.69 -3.69
C ALA A 19 0.88 -7.21 -5.08
N LYS A 20 0.04 -8.09 -5.66
CA LYS A 20 0.23 -8.57 -7.04
C LYS A 20 0.10 -7.42 -8.04
N ALA A 21 -0.95 -6.60 -7.94
CA ALA A 21 -1.14 -5.46 -8.85
C ALA A 21 0.04 -4.46 -8.79
N VAL A 22 0.50 -4.12 -7.58
CA VAL A 22 1.66 -3.23 -7.39
C VAL A 22 2.95 -3.84 -7.97
N THR A 23 3.16 -5.14 -7.77
CA THR A 23 4.32 -5.84 -8.33
C THR A 23 4.31 -5.83 -9.85
N ASN A 24 3.15 -6.11 -10.46
CA ASN A 24 3.01 -6.10 -11.90
C ASN A 24 3.23 -4.69 -12.49
N GLN A 25 2.73 -3.66 -11.82
CA GLN A 25 2.86 -2.26 -12.27
C GLN A 25 4.30 -1.72 -12.14
N VAL A 26 5.02 -2.08 -11.07
CA VAL A 26 6.34 -1.51 -10.77
C VAL A 26 7.48 -2.37 -11.32
N GLY A 27 7.35 -3.70 -11.25
CA GLY A 27 8.39 -4.66 -11.63
C GLY A 27 8.22 -5.26 -13.01
N ASP A 28 7.02 -5.78 -13.32
CA ASP A 28 6.85 -6.62 -14.53
C ASP A 28 6.74 -5.80 -15.82
N ASN A 29 6.35 -4.52 -15.73
CA ASN A 29 6.35 -3.58 -16.86
C ASN A 29 7.71 -2.90 -17.12
N TYR A 30 8.81 -3.41 -16.51
CA TYR A 30 10.18 -2.90 -16.71
C TYR A 30 10.41 -1.41 -16.40
N TYR A 31 9.45 -0.73 -15.76
CA TYR A 31 9.53 0.71 -15.60
C TYR A 31 10.55 1.09 -14.53
N ARG A 32 10.50 0.46 -13.32
CA ARG A 32 11.40 0.75 -12.19
C ARG A 32 11.45 -0.42 -11.18
N PRO A 33 12.22 -1.49 -11.45
CA PRO A 33 12.29 -2.65 -10.56
C PRO A 33 12.91 -2.34 -9.18
N ASP A 34 13.71 -1.28 -9.09
CA ASP A 34 14.27 -0.72 -7.85
C ASP A 34 13.17 -0.34 -6.84
N LEU A 35 12.05 0.20 -7.34
CA LEU A 35 10.95 0.67 -6.49
C LEU A 35 10.07 -0.45 -5.95
N LYS A 36 10.22 -1.69 -6.42
CA LYS A 36 9.35 -2.83 -6.03
C LYS A 36 9.35 -3.04 -4.51
N LYS A 37 10.52 -3.04 -3.88
CA LYS A 37 10.65 -3.22 -2.42
C LYS A 37 10.02 -2.07 -1.65
N ALA A 38 10.29 -0.83 -2.07
CA ALA A 38 9.75 0.37 -1.43
C ALA A 38 8.22 0.45 -1.55
N ALA A 39 7.67 0.08 -2.70
CA ALA A 39 6.22 0.06 -2.95
C ALA A 39 5.50 -0.96 -2.06
N LEU A 40 6.04 -2.18 -1.94
CA LEU A 40 5.48 -3.21 -1.05
C LEU A 40 5.53 -2.81 0.42
N ALA A 41 6.62 -2.17 0.87
CA ALA A 41 6.74 -1.67 2.23
C ALA A 41 5.67 -0.61 2.55
N ARG A 42 5.50 0.37 1.65
CA ARG A 42 4.45 1.41 1.80
C ARG A 42 3.04 0.81 1.81
N LEU A 43 2.77 -0.19 0.95
CA LEU A 43 1.48 -0.86 0.91
C LEU A 43 1.17 -1.61 2.22
N SER A 44 2.17 -2.26 2.83
CA SER A 44 2.02 -2.95 4.11
C SER A 44 1.66 -1.99 5.25
N VAL A 45 2.32 -0.83 5.31
CA VAL A 45 2.04 0.22 6.30
C VAL A 45 0.60 0.71 6.15
N VAL A 46 0.15 1.04 4.94
CA VAL A 46 -1.23 1.49 4.69
C VAL A 46 -2.25 0.42 5.10
N ASN A 47 -2.02 -0.83 4.76
CA ASN A 47 -2.91 -1.93 5.15
C ASN A 47 -2.99 -2.10 6.67
N ARG A 48 -1.87 -1.97 7.38
CA ARG A 48 -1.84 -2.00 8.85
C ARG A 48 -2.63 -0.83 9.44
N SER A 49 -2.45 0.37 8.93
CA SER A 49 -3.19 1.55 9.37
C SER A 49 -4.69 1.39 9.16
N LEU A 50 -5.11 0.90 7.99
CA LEU A 50 -6.53 0.63 7.70
C LEU A 50 -7.12 -0.42 8.65
N LYS A 51 -6.36 -1.46 9.01
CA LYS A 51 -6.81 -2.45 10.00
C LYS A 51 -6.99 -1.83 11.39
N VAL A 52 -6.04 -1.01 11.84
CA VAL A 52 -6.13 -0.33 13.16
C VAL A 52 -7.31 0.64 13.20
N THR A 53 -7.53 1.42 12.13
CA THR A 53 -8.69 2.32 12.05
C THR A 53 -10.00 1.54 12.09
N LYS A 54 -10.10 0.40 11.40
CA LYS A 54 -11.30 -0.46 11.41
C LYS A 54 -11.52 -1.17 12.75
N SER A 55 -10.46 -1.63 13.40
CA SER A 55 -10.55 -2.34 14.68
C SER A 55 -10.70 -1.40 15.88
N GLY A 56 -10.63 -0.10 15.66
CA GLY A 56 -10.48 0.89 16.72
C GLY A 56 -9.07 0.89 17.34
N ALA A 57 -8.72 1.99 18.00
CA ALA A 57 -7.49 2.07 18.77
C ALA A 57 -7.54 1.03 19.91
N LYS A 58 -6.59 0.09 19.93
CA LYS A 58 -6.41 -0.79 21.09
C LYS A 58 -6.06 0.11 22.29
N LYS A 59 -7.00 0.33 23.20
CA LYS A 59 -6.75 1.01 24.48
C LYS A 59 -5.67 0.22 25.22
N ARG A 60 -4.44 0.72 25.17
CA ARG A 60 -3.33 0.17 25.93
C ARG A 60 -3.49 0.71 27.35
N ASN A 61 -4.10 -0.08 28.25
CA ASN A 61 -4.05 0.19 29.68
C ASN A 61 -2.56 0.18 30.07
N ARG A 62 -1.96 1.36 30.16
CA ARG A 62 -0.71 1.54 30.90
C ARG A 62 -1.11 1.38 32.36
N GLN A 63 -0.84 0.21 32.94
CA GLN A 63 -0.85 0.10 34.40
C GLN A 63 0.26 1.02 34.94
N ALA A 64 -0.11 1.71 36.02
CA ALA A 64 0.61 2.79 36.67
C ALA A 64 1.97 2.35 37.22
#